data_AF-A0A3B1IR07-F1
#
_entry.id   AF-A0A3B1IR07-F1
#
_cell.length_a   1.000
_cell.length_b   1.000
_cell.length_c   1.000
_cell.angle_alpha   90.00
_cell.angle_beta   90.00
_cell.angle_gamma   90.00
#
_symmetry.space_group_name_H-M   'P 1'
#
loop_
_entity.id
_entity.type
_entity.pdbx_description
1 polymer ?
#
loop_
_entity_poly.entity_id
_entity_poly.type
_entity_poly.pdbx_seq_one_letter_code
_entity_poly.pdbx_strand_id
1 'polypeptide(L)'
;MGKIYQVIVLGLKGEKKTIDVANSETDFNNTTVVAFKEKITEKFPELKGQNFKLMYTDEQLQDDETFSKYEIQTGSIIVLILRLPGGSAL
;
A
#
# COMPACT_ATOMS: atom_id res chain seq x y z
N MET A 1 -23.32 7.50 9.87
CA MET A 1 -21.93 7.69 9.40
C MET A 1 -21.46 6.36 8.85
N GLY A 2 -21.04 6.30 7.58
CA GLY A 2 -20.56 5.06 6.97
C GLY A 2 -19.23 4.63 7.57
N LYS A 3 -19.00 3.31 7.68
CA LYS A 3 -17.72 2.76 8.14
C LYS A 3 -16.68 2.93 7.01
N ILE A 4 -15.59 3.65 7.30
CA ILE A 4 -14.45 3.76 6.38
C ILE A 4 -13.47 2.64 6.74
N TYR A 5 -13.05 1.89 5.73
CA TYR A 5 -12.04 0.84 5.84
C TYR A 5 -10.67 1.46 5.58
N GLN A 6 -9.77 1.28 6.53
CA GLN A 6 -8.48 1.97 6.57
C GLN A 6 -7.34 0.96 6.75
N VAL A 7 -6.17 1.31 6.26
CA VAL A 7 -4.92 0.59 6.55
C VAL A 7 -3.83 1.58 6.94
N ILE A 8 -2.82 1.10 7.64
CA ILE A 8 -1.66 1.89 8.06
C ILE A 8 -0.52 1.56 7.11
N VAL A 9 0.12 2.59 6.55
CA VAL A 9 1.33 2.42 5.74
C VAL A 9 2.53 2.91 6.53
N LEU A 10 3.53 2.04 6.69
CA LEU A 10 4.84 2.38 7.21
C LEU A 10 5.73 2.85 6.06
N GLY A 11 6.07 4.14 6.09
CA GLY A 11 6.89 4.81 5.09
C GLY A 11 8.39 4.60 5.28
N LEU A 12 9.17 5.14 4.34
CA LEU A 12 10.62 4.94 4.23
C LEU A 12 11.41 5.56 5.38
N LYS A 13 10.88 6.61 6.01
CA LYS A 13 11.52 7.31 7.13
C LYS A 13 10.99 6.80 8.47
N GLY A 14 10.25 5.69 8.48
CA GLY A 14 9.63 5.11 9.66
C GLY A 14 8.33 5.78 10.09
N GLU A 15 7.83 6.75 9.32
CA GLU A 15 6.55 7.42 9.57
C GLU A 15 5.37 6.48 9.25
N LYS A 16 4.31 6.56 10.06
CA LYS A 16 3.07 5.81 9.84
C LYS A 16 1.97 6.75 9.40
N LYS A 17 1.28 6.43 8.30
CA LYS A 17 0.09 7.18 7.85
C LYS A 17 -1.09 6.24 7.65
N THR A 18 -2.26 6.67 8.08
CA THR A 18 -3.52 5.98 7.83
C THR A 18 -4.06 6.36 6.45
N ILE A 19 -4.43 5.36 5.65
CA ILE A 19 -4.94 5.52 4.28
C ILE A 19 -6.39 5.04 4.25
N ASP A 20 -7.29 5.90 3.76
CA ASP A 20 -8.69 5.56 3.51
C ASP A 20 -8.80 4.75 2.22
N VAL A 21 -9.22 3.50 2.35
CA VAL A 21 -9.25 2.55 1.22
C VAL A 21 -10.63 2.54 0.58
N ALA A 22 -11.67 2.24 1.36
CA ALA A 22 -13.02 2.04 0.85
C ALA A 22 -14.10 2.32 1.90
N ASN A 23 -15.37 2.40 1.46
CA ASN A 23 -16.54 2.62 2.33
C ASN A 23 -17.38 1.35 2.56
N SER A 24 -16.97 0.22 1.99
CA SER A 24 -17.61 -1.08 2.15
C SER A 24 -16.55 -2.18 2.25
N GLU A 25 -16.91 -3.30 2.88
CA GLU A 25 -16.02 -4.45 3.01
C GLU A 25 -15.73 -5.10 1.66
N THR A 26 -16.73 -5.18 0.78
CA THR A 26 -16.60 -5.73 -0.57
C THR A 26 -15.59 -4.92 -1.39
N ASP A 27 -15.71 -3.58 -1.38
CA ASP A 27 -14.77 -2.71 -2.11
C ASP A 27 -13.37 -2.78 -1.52
N PHE A 28 -13.27 -2.89 -0.19
CA PHE A 28 -11.99 -3.09 0.49
C PHE A 28 -11.31 -4.38 0.05
N ASN A 29 -12.03 -5.51 0.08
CA ASN A 29 -11.51 -6.82 -0.31
C ASN A 29 -11.13 -6.89 -1.80
N ASN A 30 -11.89 -6.21 -2.66
CA ASN A 30 -11.65 -6.14 -4.10
C ASN A 30 -10.63 -5.06 -4.51
N THR A 31 -10.11 -4.28 -3.56
CA THR A 31 -9.08 -3.27 -3.88
C THR A 31 -7.81 -3.96 -4.36
N THR A 32 -7.40 -3.63 -5.59
CA THR A 32 -6.13 -4.11 -6.14
C THR A 32 -4.96 -3.35 -5.54
N VAL A 33 -3.80 -3.99 -5.50
CA VAL A 33 -2.57 -3.38 -4.98
C VAL A 33 -2.19 -2.15 -5.81
N VAL A 34 -2.37 -2.17 -7.14
CA VAL A 34 -2.13 -0.99 -7.99
C VAL A 34 -3.03 0.18 -7.62
N ALA A 35 -4.33 -0.03 -7.41
CA ALA A 35 -5.26 1.03 -7.00
C ALA A 35 -4.91 1.56 -5.60
N PHE A 36 -4.44 0.70 -4.70
CA PHE A 36 -3.97 1.12 -3.40
C PHE A 36 -2.68 1.96 -3.47
N LYS A 37 -1.74 1.62 -4.36
CA LYS A 37 -0.52 2.42 -4.58
C LYS A 37 -0.82 3.86 -5.02
N GLU A 38 -1.88 4.07 -5.80
CA GLU A 38 -2.34 5.41 -6.18
C GLU A 38 -2.73 6.23 -4.93
N LYS A 39 -3.54 5.65 -4.04
CA LYS A 39 -3.93 6.27 -2.76
C LYS A 39 -2.74 6.56 -1.85
N ILE A 40 -1.74 5.67 -1.82
CA ILE A 40 -0.49 5.93 -1.08
C ILE A 40 0.23 7.13 -1.67
N THR A 41 0.36 7.21 -3.00
CA THR A 41 1.08 8.30 -3.67
C THR A 41 0.46 9.68 -3.39
N GLU A 42 -0.87 9.74 -3.21
CA GLU A 42 -1.56 10.97 -2.77
C GLU A 42 -1.17 11.40 -1.35
N LYS A 43 -0.94 10.45 -0.44
CA LYS A 43 -0.60 10.70 0.97
C LYS A 43 0.90 10.80 1.23
N PHE A 44 1.72 10.24 0.34
CA PHE A 44 3.18 10.25 0.34
C PHE A 44 3.68 10.84 -0.99
N PRO A 45 3.61 12.17 -1.15
CA PRO A 45 3.95 12.84 -2.41
C PRO A 45 5.40 12.61 -2.86
N GLU A 46 6.30 12.26 -1.94
CA GLU A 46 7.68 11.89 -2.25
C GLU A 46 7.80 10.64 -3.13
N LEU A 47 6.80 9.76 -3.15
CA LEU A 47 6.79 8.55 -3.98
C LEU A 47 6.42 8.84 -5.44
N LYS A 48 6.00 10.06 -5.77
CA LYS A 48 5.61 10.42 -7.13
C LYS A 48 6.79 10.20 -8.08
N GLY A 49 6.61 9.32 -9.05
CA GLY A 49 7.66 8.94 -10.01
C GLY A 49 8.67 7.93 -9.47
N GLN A 50 8.47 7.38 -8.27
CA GLN A 50 9.31 6.33 -7.72
C GLN A 50 8.68 4.95 -7.93
N ASN A 51 9.52 3.97 -8.25
CA ASN A 51 9.11 2.57 -8.24
C ASN A 51 9.22 2.02 -6.82
N PHE A 52 8.07 1.74 -6.21
CA PHE A 52 8.00 1.12 -4.90
C PHE A 52 7.16 -0.16 -4.92
N LYS A 53 7.44 -1.01 -3.95
CA LYS A 53 6.74 -2.25 -3.65
C LYS A 53 6.10 -2.13 -2.28
N LEU A 54 5.10 -2.97 -2.06
CA LEU A 54 4.42 -3.09 -0.78
C LEU A 54 4.65 -4.50 -0.25
N MET A 55 4.77 -4.60 1.07
CA MET A 55 4.88 -5.86 1.77
C MET A 55 3.84 -5.88 2.90
N TYR A 56 3.17 -7.01 3.01
CA TYR A 56 2.30 -7.32 4.14
C TYR A 56 2.80 -8.64 4.72
N THR A 57 2.90 -8.71 6.05
CA THR A 57 3.56 -9.82 6.76
C THR A 57 4.96 -10.10 6.17
N ASP A 58 5.13 -11.26 5.55
CA ASP A 58 6.30 -11.82 4.90
C ASP A 58 6.14 -11.88 3.36
N GLU A 59 5.01 -11.41 2.84
CA GLU A 59 4.68 -11.47 1.41
C GLU A 59 4.78 -10.10 0.73
N GLN A 60 5.48 -10.08 -0.41
CA GLN A 60 5.53 -8.91 -1.26
C GLN A 60 4.32 -8.89 -2.19
N LEU A 61 3.54 -7.82 -2.12
CA LEU A 61 2.30 -7.67 -2.87
C LEU A 61 2.57 -7.48 -4.36
N GLN A 62 1.74 -8.13 -5.20
CA GLN A 62 1.72 -7.99 -6.66
C GLN A 62 0.63 -7.03 -7.10
N ASP A 63 0.89 -6.24 -8.15
CA ASP A 63 0.06 -5.10 -8.56
C ASP A 63 -1.36 -5.49 -9.00
N ASP A 64 -1.52 -6.66 -9.60
CA ASP A 64 -2.76 -7.23 -10.14
C ASP A 64 -3.59 -8.02 -9.11
N GLU A 65 -3.03 -8.29 -7.93
CA GLU A 65 -3.72 -9.01 -6.86
C GLU A 65 -4.54 -8.08 -5.97
N THR A 66 -5.56 -8.64 -5.32
CA THR A 66 -6.47 -7.90 -4.44
C THR A 66 -6.10 -8.05 -2.96
N PHE A 67 -6.67 -7.21 -2.09
CA PHE A 67 -6.45 -7.30 -0.65
C PHE A 67 -6.90 -8.64 -0.04
N SER A 68 -8.00 -9.19 -0.55
CA SER A 68 -8.51 -10.49 -0.10
C SER A 68 -7.55 -11.64 -0.35
N LYS A 69 -6.71 -11.58 -1.40
CA LYS A 69 -5.69 -12.59 -1.69
C LYS A 69 -4.71 -12.79 -0.54
N TYR A 70 -4.33 -11.69 0.11
CA TYR A 70 -3.36 -11.64 1.20
C TYR A 70 -4.03 -11.54 2.57
N GLU A 71 -5.36 -11.68 2.64
CA GLU A 71 -6.14 -11.55 3.87
C GLU A 71 -5.86 -10.23 4.63
N ILE A 72 -5.61 -9.14 3.89
CA ILE A 72 -5.38 -7.82 4.49
C ILE A 72 -6.67 -7.38 5.19
N GLN A 73 -6.55 -6.94 6.44
CA GLN A 73 -7.67 -6.48 7.25
C GLN A 73 -7.63 -4.97 7.47
N THR A 74 -8.77 -4.37 7.84
CA THR A 74 -8.78 -2.98 8.29
C THR A 74 -7.86 -2.80 9.51
N GLY A 75 -7.07 -1.73 9.53
CA GLY A 75 -6.06 -1.46 10.55
C GLY A 75 -4.73 -2.21 10.37
N SER A 76 -4.60 -3.06 9.35
CA SER A 76 -3.34 -3.74 9.02
C SER A 76 -2.22 -2.75 8.72
N ILE A 77 -0.98 -3.16 9.01
CA ILE A 77 0.22 -2.39 8.66
C ILE A 77 0.83 -2.97 7.38
N ILE A 78 0.91 -2.15 6.33
CA ILE A 78 1.59 -2.45 5.09
C ILE A 78 2.90 -1.65 5.05
N VAL A 79 4.01 -2.33 4.78
CA VAL A 79 5.34 -1.73 4.75
C VAL A 79 5.69 -1.33 3.32
N LEU A 80 6.18 -0.10 3.16
CA LEU A 80 6.67 0.40 1.89
C LEU A 80 8.13 0.01 1.68
N ILE A 81 8.43 -0.57 0.53
CA ILE A 81 9.78 -0.97 0.13
C ILE A 81 10.18 -0.22 -1.14
N LEU A 82 11.28 0.54 -1.09
CA LEU A 82 11.80 1.17 -2.30
C LEU A 82 12.55 0.16 -3.15
N ARG A 83 12.29 0.13 -4.46
CA ARG A 83 13.19 -0.54 -5.40
C ARG A 83 14.24 0.47 -5.83
N LEU A 84 15.44 0.37 -5.26
CA LEU A 84 16.57 1.15 -5.74
C LEU A 84 16.90 0.71 -7.19
N PRO A 85 17.02 1.63 -8.16
CA PRO A 85 17.62 1.28 -9.45
C PRO A 85 19.02 0.75 -9.17
N GLY A 86 19.33 -0.43 -9.72
CA GLY A 86 20.64 -1.06 -9.56
C GLY A 86 21.71 -0.05 -9.91
N GLY A 87 22.67 0.13 -8.99
CA GLY A 87 23.67 1.20 -9.06
C GLY A 87 24.28 1.25 -10.46
N SER A 88 24.44 2.46 -10.99
CA SER A 88 25.27 2.70 -12.16
C SER A 88 26.60 1.99 -11.91
N ALA A 89 26.82 0.87 -12.61
CA ALA A 89 28.16 0.31 -12.72
C ALA A 89 28.97 1.40 -13.42
N LEU A 90 29.85 2.06 -12.65
CA LEU A 90 30.86 2.95 -13.18
C LEU A 90 31.84 2.15 -14.04
#